data_AF-A0A4Y4DHG2-F1
#
_entry.id   AF-A0A4Y4DHG2-F1
#
_cell.length_a   1.000
_cell.length_b   1.000
_cell.length_c   1.000
_cell.angle_alpha   90.00
_cell.angle_beta   90.00
_cell.angle_gamma   90.00
#
_symmetry.space_group_name_H-M   'P 1'
#
loop_
_entity.id
_entity.type
_entity.pdbx_description
1 polymer ?
#
loop_
_entity_poly.entity_id
_entity_poly.type
_entity_poly.pdbx_seq_one_letter_code
_entity_poly.pdbx_strand_id
1 'polypeptide(L)'
;MTTKIEDLRAAQVVEAVRKLAEERPDFVYADQPERVAFREAHPGMKECSYLGAYVPSEIDPTFASYEGEGCIVGQALARLGVSRDDLVEVEGESAKYVMVGNSMPLTYEPGWLSVVQSEQDEGRSWAEAVARGDEAYLSKPPALEGN
;
A
#
# COMPACT_ATOMS: atom_id res chain seq x y z
N MET A 1 -8.80 -21.05 1.93
CA MET A 1 -8.28 -20.83 0.57
C MET A 1 -7.55 -19.50 0.61
N THR A 2 -6.27 -19.49 0.27
CA THR A 2 -5.49 -18.26 0.13
C THR A 2 -5.84 -17.63 -1.20
N THR A 3 -6.13 -16.33 -1.21
CA THR A 3 -6.36 -15.57 -2.45
C THR A 3 -5.01 -15.18 -3.00
N LYS A 4 -4.74 -15.42 -4.28
CA LYS A 4 -3.51 -14.90 -4.88
C LYS A 4 -3.69 -13.47 -5.38
N ILE A 5 -2.60 -12.71 -5.48
CA ILE A 5 -2.65 -11.32 -5.95
C ILE A 5 -3.22 -11.25 -7.38
N GLU A 6 -2.88 -12.21 -8.24
CA GLU A 6 -3.36 -12.28 -9.62
C GLU A 6 -4.85 -12.57 -9.79
N ASP A 7 -5.51 -13.04 -8.74
CA ASP A 7 -6.95 -13.30 -8.77
C ASP A 7 -7.78 -12.07 -8.38
N LEU A 8 -7.14 -11.00 -7.88
CA LEU A 8 -7.82 -9.80 -7.43
C LEU A 8 -8.12 -8.84 -8.58
N ARG A 9 -9.22 -8.09 -8.44
CA ARG A 9 -9.52 -6.95 -9.31
C ARG A 9 -9.09 -5.66 -8.64
N ALA A 10 -8.62 -4.69 -9.43
CA ALA A 10 -8.26 -3.35 -8.94
C ALA A 10 -9.38 -2.71 -8.09
N ALA A 11 -10.64 -2.87 -8.51
CA ALA A 11 -11.80 -2.35 -7.77
C ALA A 11 -11.93 -2.93 -6.35
N GLN A 12 -11.61 -4.21 -6.15
CA GLN A 12 -11.68 -4.86 -4.83
C GLN A 12 -10.60 -4.29 -3.90
N VAL A 13 -9.40 -4.05 -4.44
CA VAL A 13 -8.30 -3.43 -3.68
C VAL A 13 -8.66 -2.00 -3.28
N VAL A 14 -9.19 -1.20 -4.22
CA VAL A 14 -9.64 0.17 -3.94
C VAL A 14 -10.74 0.20 -2.87
N GLU A 15 -11.75 -0.67 -2.99
CA GLU A 15 -12.82 -0.78 -2.00
C GLU A 15 -12.28 -1.16 -0.61
N ALA A 16 -11.34 -2.12 -0.55
CA ALA A 16 -10.71 -2.51 0.70
C ALA A 16 -9.87 -1.38 1.31
N VAL A 17 -9.14 -0.60 0.50
CA VAL A 17 -8.38 0.58 0.94
C VAL A 17 -9.32 1.65 1.51
N ARG A 18 -10.41 1.99 0.80
CA ARG A 18 -11.42 2.95 1.29
C ARG A 18 -12.02 2.50 2.62
N LYS A 19 -12.40 1.22 2.71
CA LYS A 19 -12.97 0.67 3.94
C LYS A 19 -12.00 0.72 5.12
N LEU A 20 -10.71 0.48 4.90
CA LEU A 20 -9.68 0.62 5.94
C LEU A 20 -9.57 2.07 6.43
N ALA A 21 -9.61 3.04 5.51
CA ALA A 21 -9.59 4.45 5.86
C ALA A 21 -10.86 4.88 6.62
N GLU A 22 -12.03 4.32 6.30
CA GLU A 22 -13.27 4.56 7.05
C GLU A 22 -13.22 3.97 8.46
N GLU A 23 -12.63 2.78 8.62
CA GLU A 23 -12.51 2.11 9.91
C GLU A 23 -11.46 2.76 10.82
N ARG A 24 -10.43 3.37 10.24
CA ARG A 24 -9.29 3.96 10.95
C ARG A 24 -8.88 5.29 10.33
N PRO A 25 -9.76 6.31 10.40
CA PRO A 25 -9.56 7.56 9.65
C PRO A 25 -8.33 8.31 10.10
N ASP A 26 -8.05 8.31 11.41
CA ASP A 26 -6.95 9.06 12.02
C ASP A 26 -5.62 8.27 12.07
N PHE A 27 -5.57 7.06 11.50
CA PHE A 27 -4.34 6.26 11.54
C PHE A 27 -3.29 6.85 10.62
N VAL A 28 -2.13 7.21 11.20
CA VAL A 28 -0.96 7.70 10.48
C VAL A 28 0.08 6.59 10.42
N TYR A 29 0.25 6.03 9.24
CA TYR A 29 1.19 4.93 9.00
C TYR A 29 2.63 5.25 9.39
N ALA A 30 3.09 6.48 9.15
CA ALA A 30 4.47 6.91 9.44
C ALA A 30 4.79 7.06 10.94
N ASP A 31 3.76 7.10 11.79
CA ASP A 31 3.89 7.34 13.24
C ASP A 31 4.03 6.04 14.04
N GLN A 32 4.01 4.89 13.37
CA GLN A 32 4.24 3.60 14.02
C GLN A 32 5.63 3.57 14.67
N PRO A 33 5.76 3.16 15.95
CA PRO A 33 7.03 3.17 16.67
C PRO A 33 8.17 2.47 15.91
N GLU A 34 7.88 1.34 15.29
CA GLU A 34 8.82 0.52 14.52
C GLU A 34 9.34 1.28 13.28
N ARG A 35 8.50 2.15 12.68
CA ARG A 35 8.87 3.00 11.54
C ARG A 35 9.63 4.24 11.94
N VAL A 36 9.28 4.83 13.09
CA VAL A 36 10.04 5.93 13.68
C VAL A 36 11.47 5.45 13.96
N ALA A 37 11.61 4.32 14.65
CA ALA A 37 12.91 3.71 14.94
C ALA A 37 13.68 3.36 13.65
N PHE A 38 13.03 2.75 12.66
CA PHE A 38 13.67 2.43 11.39
C PHE A 38 14.21 3.66 10.67
N ARG A 39 13.42 4.74 10.58
CA ARG A 39 13.80 6.00 9.92
C ARG A 39 14.93 6.72 10.65
N GLU A 40 14.96 6.66 11.98
CA GLU A 40 16.07 7.19 12.78
C GLU A 40 17.37 6.41 12.51
N ALA A 41 17.29 5.08 12.38
CA ALA A 41 18.42 4.24 12.03
C ALA A 41 18.85 4.36 10.56
N HIS A 42 17.93 4.66 9.64
CA HIS A 42 18.15 4.71 8.19
C HIS A 42 17.66 6.04 7.58
N PRO A 43 18.30 7.18 7.90
CA PRO A 43 17.85 8.48 7.43
C PRO A 43 17.88 8.56 5.90
N GLY A 44 16.74 8.93 5.31
CA GLY A 44 16.57 9.05 3.85
C GLY A 44 15.97 7.82 3.17
N MET A 45 15.82 6.70 3.88
CA MET A 45 15.12 5.52 3.39
C MET A 45 13.62 5.70 3.64
N LYS A 46 12.84 5.92 2.57
CA LYS A 46 11.38 5.96 2.62
C LYS A 46 10.84 4.65 2.05
N GLU A 47 10.43 3.74 2.92
CA GLU A 47 9.90 2.45 2.49
C GLU A 47 8.44 2.29 2.90
N CYS A 48 7.57 2.48 1.92
CA CYS A 48 6.24 1.89 1.91
C CYS A 48 6.43 0.37 1.84
N SER A 49 5.86 -0.37 2.78
CA SER A 49 6.01 -1.82 2.87
C SER A 49 4.65 -2.47 3.01
N TYR A 50 4.41 -3.58 2.30
CA TYR A 50 3.17 -4.33 2.45
C TYR A 50 3.13 -5.13 3.76
N LEU A 51 4.30 -5.37 4.36
CA LEU A 51 4.50 -6.32 5.44
C LEU A 51 4.70 -5.68 6.82
N GLY A 52 5.16 -4.43 6.89
CA GLY A 52 5.49 -3.75 8.14
C GLY A 52 6.78 -2.94 8.06
N ALA A 53 7.25 -2.39 9.17
CA ALA A 53 8.59 -1.82 9.24
C ALA A 53 9.62 -2.95 9.15
N TYR A 54 10.65 -2.78 8.32
CA TYR A 54 11.78 -3.70 8.28
C TYR A 54 12.59 -3.57 9.58
N VAL A 55 12.77 -4.67 10.31
CA VAL A 55 13.53 -4.70 11.56
C VAL A 55 14.68 -5.70 11.40
N PRO A 56 15.94 -5.24 11.26
CA PRO A 56 17.10 -6.13 11.20
C PRO A 56 17.24 -6.93 12.50
N SER A 57 17.62 -8.20 12.39
CA SER A 57 17.90 -9.03 13.57
C SER A 57 19.18 -8.55 14.28
N GLU A 58 19.12 -8.43 15.60
CA GLU A 58 20.29 -8.11 16.44
C GLU A 58 21.31 -9.26 16.48
N ILE A 59 20.89 -10.49 16.19
CA ILE A 59 21.72 -11.71 16.27
C ILE A 59 22.42 -11.97 14.94
N ASP A 60 21.73 -11.72 13.82
CA ASP A 60 22.27 -11.90 12.48
C ASP A 60 21.70 -10.82 11.54
N PRO A 61 22.50 -9.80 11.17
CA PRO A 61 22.03 -8.68 10.35
C PRO A 61 21.68 -9.08 8.90
N THR A 62 21.94 -10.33 8.50
CA THR A 62 21.46 -10.88 7.21
C THR A 62 20.01 -11.38 7.28
N PHE A 63 19.45 -11.47 8.48
CA PHE A 63 18.04 -11.76 8.72
C PHE A 63 17.30 -10.51 9.19
N ALA A 64 16.04 -10.40 8.77
CA ALA A 64 15.15 -9.34 9.23
C ALA A 64 13.74 -9.88 9.43
N SER A 65 13.02 -9.25 10.37
CA SER A 65 11.58 -9.39 10.54
C SER A 65 10.87 -8.17 9.95
N TYR A 66 9.56 -8.31 9.78
CA TYR A 66 8.70 -7.14 9.59
C TYR A 66 7.82 -7.01 10.82
N GLU A 67 7.80 -5.82 11.41
CA GLU A 67 7.04 -5.49 12.60
C GLU A 67 6.05 -4.34 12.34
N GLY A 68 5.07 -4.18 13.23
CA GLY A 68 3.98 -3.24 13.02
C GLY A 68 3.10 -3.59 11.81
N GLU A 69 2.43 -2.58 11.28
CA GLU A 69 1.49 -2.69 10.19
C GLU A 69 2.11 -2.26 8.85
N GLY A 70 1.83 -3.07 7.83
CA GLY A 70 2.02 -2.70 6.43
C GLY A 70 1.23 -1.46 6.03
N CYS A 71 1.55 -0.90 4.87
CA CYS A 71 0.87 0.25 4.30
C CYS A 71 -0.61 -0.07 4.04
N ILE A 72 -1.42 0.95 3.82
CA ILE A 72 -2.86 0.79 3.58
C ILE A 72 -3.16 -0.19 2.43
N VAL A 73 -2.28 -0.26 1.43
CA VAL A 73 -2.39 -1.22 0.33
C VAL A 73 -2.04 -2.64 0.78
N GLY A 74 -0.97 -2.81 1.57
CA GLY A 74 -0.60 -4.11 2.14
C GLY A 74 -1.68 -4.66 3.08
N GLN A 75 -2.25 -3.79 3.91
CA GLN A 75 -3.39 -4.12 4.77
C GLN A 75 -4.63 -4.50 3.94
N ALA A 76 -4.91 -3.79 2.85
CA ALA A 76 -6.00 -4.13 1.95
C ALA A 76 -5.80 -5.51 1.31
N LEU A 77 -4.60 -5.81 0.82
CA LEU A 77 -4.26 -7.11 0.23
C LEU A 77 -4.37 -8.24 1.26
N ALA A 78 -3.80 -8.07 2.45
CA ALA A 78 -3.91 -9.03 3.54
C ALA A 78 -5.39 -9.29 3.91
N ARG A 79 -6.21 -8.23 3.96
CA ARG A 79 -7.66 -8.34 4.24
C ARG A 79 -8.42 -9.09 3.14
N LEU A 80 -7.97 -8.99 1.90
CA LEU A 80 -8.52 -9.74 0.75
C LEU A 80 -8.03 -11.19 0.69
N GLY A 81 -7.23 -11.62 1.67
CA GLY A 81 -6.78 -13.00 1.82
C GLY A 81 -5.48 -13.33 1.09
N VAL A 82 -4.73 -12.31 0.65
CA VAL A 82 -3.38 -12.48 0.12
C VAL A 82 -2.46 -12.95 1.24
N SER A 83 -1.69 -14.00 1.00
CA SER A 83 -0.79 -14.52 2.03
C SER A 83 0.40 -13.60 2.25
N ARG A 84 1.03 -13.76 3.42
CA ARG A 84 2.30 -13.10 3.71
C ARG A 84 3.39 -13.52 2.72
N ASP A 85 3.42 -14.78 2.31
CA ASP A 85 4.42 -15.30 1.36
C ASP A 85 4.28 -14.60 0.00
N ASP A 86 3.05 -14.44 -0.49
CA ASP A 86 2.79 -13.71 -1.74
C ASP A 86 3.17 -12.22 -1.62
N LEU A 87 2.95 -11.60 -0.45
CA LEU A 87 3.35 -10.21 -0.20
C LEU A 87 4.86 -10.04 -0.15
N VAL A 88 5.61 -11.02 0.36
CA VAL A 88 7.08 -11.02 0.37
C VAL A 88 7.64 -11.03 -1.06
N GLU A 89 7.03 -11.78 -1.96
CA GLU A 89 7.49 -11.87 -3.36
C GLU A 89 7.37 -10.55 -4.13
N VAL A 90 6.45 -9.68 -3.71
CA VAL A 90 6.19 -8.38 -4.34
C VAL A 90 6.60 -7.18 -3.48
N GLU A 91 7.29 -7.43 -2.37
CA GLU A 91 7.75 -6.37 -1.49
C GLU A 91 8.76 -5.46 -2.21
N GLY A 92 8.62 -4.15 -2.04
CA GLY A 92 9.44 -3.15 -2.76
C GLY A 92 8.96 -2.85 -4.19
N GLU A 93 8.02 -3.62 -4.73
CA GLU A 93 7.34 -3.29 -5.99
C GLU A 93 6.29 -2.20 -5.75
N SER A 94 6.24 -1.22 -6.67
CA SER A 94 5.21 -0.18 -6.57
C SER A 94 3.81 -0.81 -6.66
N ALA A 95 2.81 -0.27 -5.96
CA ALA A 95 1.44 -0.79 -6.05
C ALA A 95 0.91 -0.83 -7.49
N LYS A 96 1.38 0.10 -8.34
CA LYS A 96 1.09 0.07 -9.77
C LYS A 96 1.60 -1.21 -10.44
N TYR A 97 2.80 -1.68 -10.11
CA TYR A 97 3.38 -2.88 -10.71
C TYR A 97 2.79 -4.17 -10.15
N VAL A 98 2.50 -4.21 -8.85
CA VAL A 98 1.77 -5.33 -8.22
C VAL A 98 0.42 -5.57 -8.91
N MET A 99 -0.25 -4.48 -9.29
CA MET A 99 -1.54 -4.51 -9.97
C MET A 99 -1.46 -4.79 -11.48
N VAL A 100 -0.44 -4.26 -12.18
CA VAL A 100 -0.30 -4.40 -13.64
C VAL A 100 0.32 -5.74 -14.04
N GLY A 101 1.30 -6.24 -13.28
CA GLY A 101 2.03 -7.48 -13.59
C GLY A 101 1.18 -8.75 -13.51
N ASN A 102 0.05 -8.69 -12.79
CA ASN A 102 -0.75 -9.83 -12.42
C ASN A 102 -2.08 -9.96 -13.19
N SER A 103 -2.14 -9.48 -14.43
CA SER A 103 -3.30 -9.59 -15.34
C SER A 103 -4.60 -8.94 -14.85
N MET A 104 -4.53 -7.97 -13.93
CA MET A 104 -5.74 -7.30 -13.46
C MET A 104 -6.31 -6.36 -14.52
N PRO A 105 -7.62 -6.38 -14.80
CA PRO A 105 -8.25 -5.39 -15.67
C PRO A 105 -8.07 -3.98 -15.09
N LEU A 106 -7.42 -3.09 -15.85
CA LEU A 106 -7.15 -1.69 -15.50
C LEU A 106 -8.42 -0.82 -15.58
N THR A 107 -9.55 -1.28 -15.03
CA THR A 107 -10.77 -0.47 -14.91
C THR A 107 -10.62 0.63 -13.86
N TYR A 108 -9.62 0.54 -12.97
CA TYR A 108 -9.18 1.61 -12.09
C TYR A 108 -7.74 1.98 -12.42
N GLU A 109 -7.51 3.25 -12.72
CA GLU A 109 -6.21 3.76 -13.12
C GLU A 109 -5.17 3.59 -11.99
N PRO A 110 -3.98 3.02 -12.27
CA PRO A 110 -2.91 2.86 -11.28
C PRO A 110 -2.43 4.18 -10.64
N GLY A 111 -2.86 5.33 -11.17
CA GLY A 111 -2.62 6.63 -10.58
C GLY A 111 -3.30 6.85 -9.23
N TRP A 112 -4.51 6.30 -8.98
CA TRP A 112 -5.20 6.53 -7.70
C TRP A 112 -4.43 5.91 -6.53
N LEU A 113 -4.05 4.63 -6.65
CA LEU A 113 -3.30 3.93 -5.59
C LEU A 113 -1.90 4.53 -5.38
N SER A 114 -1.26 5.00 -6.45
CA SER A 114 0.01 5.72 -6.36
C SER A 114 -0.11 7.02 -5.57
N VAL A 115 -1.21 7.77 -5.76
CA VAL A 115 -1.47 8.99 -4.98
C VAL A 115 -1.70 8.64 -3.52
N VAL A 116 -2.58 7.67 -3.23
CA VAL A 116 -2.85 7.25 -1.84
C VAL A 116 -1.57 6.82 -1.11
N GLN A 117 -0.71 6.03 -1.76
CA GLN A 117 0.57 5.62 -1.17
C GLN A 117 1.51 6.82 -0.95
N SER A 118 1.65 7.70 -1.94
CA SER A 118 2.48 8.90 -1.80
C SER A 118 2.02 9.77 -0.62
N GLU A 119 0.71 9.92 -0.47
CA GLU A 119 0.12 10.75 0.57
C GLU A 119 0.28 10.14 1.97
N GLN A 120 0.18 8.81 2.07
CA GLN A 120 0.52 8.10 3.30
C GLN A 120 2.01 8.28 3.66
N ASP A 121 2.90 8.17 2.68
CA ASP A 121 4.36 8.28 2.89
C ASP A 121 4.80 9.73 3.21
N GLU A 122 3.95 10.72 2.90
CA GLU A 122 4.07 12.11 3.38
C GLU A 122 3.62 12.28 4.83
N GLY A 123 3.14 11.22 5.49
CA GLY A 123 2.71 11.23 6.89
C GLY A 123 1.26 11.66 7.09
N ARG A 124 0.43 11.62 6.05
CA ARG A 124 -1.00 11.90 6.19
C ARG A 124 -1.73 10.70 6.77
N SER A 125 -2.85 10.96 7.42
CA SER A 125 -3.74 9.91 7.90
C SER A 125 -4.33 9.12 6.71
N TRP A 126 -4.78 7.89 6.98
CA TRP A 126 -5.40 7.06 5.95
C TRP A 126 -6.63 7.70 5.31
N ALA A 127 -7.49 8.39 6.08
CA ALA A 127 -8.62 9.12 5.51
C ALA A 127 -8.18 10.25 4.57
N GLU A 128 -7.19 11.05 4.97
CA GLU A 128 -6.66 12.14 4.13
C GLU A 128 -6.00 11.61 2.85
N ALA A 129 -5.21 10.54 2.96
CA ALA A 129 -4.55 9.92 1.81
C ALA A 129 -5.57 9.42 0.78
N VAL A 130 -6.65 8.75 1.23
CA VAL A 130 -7.74 8.30 0.37
C VAL A 130 -8.49 9.47 -0.26
N ALA A 131 -8.81 10.51 0.51
CA ALA A 131 -9.50 11.70 0.00
C ALA A 131 -8.71 12.39 -1.12
N ARG A 132 -7.38 12.43 -1.01
CA ARG A 132 -6.49 12.97 -2.05
C ARG A 132 -6.41 12.10 -3.28
N GLY A 133 -6.41 10.78 -3.11
CA GLY A 133 -6.58 9.84 -4.21
C GLY A 133 -7.87 10.13 -4.98
N ASP A 134 -8.99 10.28 -4.26
CA ASP A 134 -10.30 10.56 -4.84
C ASP A 134 -10.34 11.91 -5.58
N GLU A 135 -9.77 12.97 -4.99
CA GLU A 135 -9.62 14.29 -5.63
C GLU A 135 -8.82 14.21 -6.94
N ALA A 136 -7.67 13.55 -6.91
CA ALA A 136 -6.81 13.38 -8.08
C ALA A 136 -7.51 12.59 -9.20
N TYR A 137 -8.37 11.62 -8.84
CA TYR A 137 -9.16 10.86 -9.81
C TYR A 137 -10.26 11.72 -10.45
N LEU A 138 -10.99 12.49 -9.66
CA LEU A 138 -12.07 13.37 -10.16
C LEU A 138 -11.56 14.55 -11.00
N SER A 139 -10.30 14.97 -10.79
CA SER A 139 -9.67 16.04 -11.57
C SER A 139 -9.19 15.62 -12.98
N LYS A 140 -9.20 14.33 -13.31
CA LYS A 140 -8.82 13.87 -14.65
C LYS A 140 -9.95 14.19 -15.63
N PRO A 141 -9.66 14.86 -16.77
CA PRO A 141 -10.67 15.00 -17.81
C PRO A 141 -11.13 13.59 -18.24
N PRO A 142 -12.42 13.40 -18.55
CA PRO A 142 -12.88 12.12 -19.07
C PRO A 142 -12.00 11.74 -20.25
N ALA A 143 -11.53 10.49 -20.26
CA ALA A 143 -10.81 9.96 -21.42
C ALA A 143 -11.68 10.28 -22.65
N LEU A 144 -11.11 11.03 -23.60
CA LEU A 144 -11.77 11.25 -24.88
C LEU A 144 -11.98 9.86 -25.47
N GLU A 145 -13.21 9.35 -25.35
CA GLU A 145 -13.63 8.15 -26.07
C GLU A 145 -13.43 8.47 -27.56
N GLY A 146 -12.41 7.84 -28.14
CA GLY A 146 -12.06 8.03 -29.54
C GLY A 146 -13.22 7.59 -30.42
N ASN A 147 -13.68 8.52 -31.26
CA ASN A 147 -14.58 8.31 -32.39
C ASN A 147 -14.11 7.18 -33.32
#